data_AF-A0A7I8DBL1-F1
#
_entry.id   AF-A0A7I8DBL1-F1
#
_cell.length_a   1.000
_cell.length_b   1.000
_cell.length_c   1.000
_cell.angle_alpha   90.00
_cell.angle_beta   90.00
_cell.angle_gamma   90.00
#
_symmetry.space_group_name_H-M   'P 1'
#
loop_
_entity.id
_entity.type
_entity.pdbx_description
1 polymer ?
#
loop_
_entity_poly.entity_id
_entity_poly.type
_entity_poly.pdbx_seq_one_letter_code
_entity_poly.pdbx_strand_id
1 'polypeptide(L)' 'MKYPSVDSRDANLIQLCREVARICISEEFQRLNREMIRLYRKSGITDPYLAAFQDALFSLFVETDADYHVKGSAEPFS' A
#
# COMPACT_ATOMS: atom_id res chain seq x y z
N MET A 1 31.70 -17.91 -10.88
CA MET A 1 30.24 -17.68 -10.77
C MET A 1 30.02 -16.33 -10.10
N LYS A 2 29.40 -15.35 -10.79
CA LYS A 2 28.87 -14.15 -10.12
C LYS A 2 27.60 -14.61 -9.40
N TYR A 3 27.59 -14.55 -8.07
CA TYR A 3 26.35 -14.70 -7.32
C TYR A 3 25.41 -13.54 -7.72
N PRO A 4 24.10 -13.79 -7.89
CA PRO A 4 23.15 -12.69 -8.01
C PRO A 4 23.24 -11.86 -6.73
N SER A 5 23.87 -10.70 -6.85
CA SER A 5 23.92 -9.71 -5.79
C SER A 5 22.55 -9.05 -5.77
N VAL A 6 21.80 -9.26 -4.70
CA VAL A 6 20.63 -8.43 -4.36
C VAL A 6 21.15 -6.99 -4.33
N ASP A 7 20.76 -6.19 -5.32
CA ASP A 7 21.16 -4.79 -5.36
C ASP A 7 20.16 -3.92 -4.58
N SER A 8 20.45 -2.63 -4.42
CA SER A 8 19.59 -1.72 -3.64
C SER A 8 18.17 -1.62 -4.20
N ARG A 9 17.94 -1.89 -5.49
CA ARG A 9 16.61 -1.92 -6.11
C ARG A 9 15.81 -3.12 -5.65
N ASP A 10 16.47 -4.28 -5.54
CA ASP A 10 15.84 -5.48 -5.00
C ASP A 10 15.45 -5.29 -3.52
N ALA A 11 16.29 -4.62 -2.74
CA ALA A 11 15.99 -4.29 -1.35
C ALA A 11 14.77 -3.36 -1.21
N ASN A 12 14.70 -2.30 -2.03
CA ASN A 12 13.56 -1.38 -2.06
C ASN A 12 12.27 -2.08 -2.51
N LEU A 13 12.37 -2.97 -3.50
CA LEU A 13 11.22 -3.76 -3.96
C LEU A 13 10.70 -4.70 -2.87
N ILE A 14 11.60 -5.39 -2.16
CA ILE A 14 11.23 -6.24 -1.03
C ILE A 14 10.53 -5.43 0.07
N GLN A 15 11.02 -4.24 0.36
CA GLN A 15 10.43 -3.35 1.37
C GLN A 15 9.01 -2.92 0.95
N LEU A 16 8.84 -2.46 -0.29
CA LEU A 16 7.52 -2.11 -0.84
C LEU A 16 6.54 -3.30 -0.78
N CYS A 17 6.99 -4.50 -1.17
CA CYS A 17 6.15 -5.70 -1.10
C CYS A 17 5.71 -6.01 0.34
N ARG A 18 6.56 -5.79 1.34
CA ARG A 18 6.22 -6.00 2.76
C ARG A 18 5.19 -4.99 3.25
N GLU A 19 5.30 -3.74 2.84
CA GLU A 19 4.35 -2.68 3.19
C GLU A 19 2.98 -2.95 2.58
N VAL A 20 2.92 -3.24 1.28
CA VAL A 20 1.68 -3.64 0.61
C VAL A 20 1.06 -4.86 1.28
N ALA A 21 1.86 -5.87 1.61
CA ALA A 21 1.36 -7.06 2.29
C ALA A 21 0.77 -6.74 3.67
N ARG A 22 1.42 -5.86 4.46
CA ARG A 22 0.89 -5.40 5.75
C ARG A 22 -0.44 -4.68 5.62
N ILE A 23 -0.59 -3.81 4.62
CA ILE A 23 -1.85 -3.11 4.37
C ILE A 23 -2.94 -4.14 4.00
N CYS A 24 -2.65 -5.05 3.06
CA CYS A 24 -3.64 -6.02 2.57
C CYS A 24 -4.20 -6.94 3.67
N ILE A 25 -3.41 -7.25 4.70
CA ILE A 25 -3.86 -8.08 5.83
C ILE A 25 -4.56 -7.27 6.94
N SER A 26 -4.54 -5.94 6.89
CA SER A 26 -5.16 -5.10 7.92
C SER A 26 -6.69 -5.17 7.85
N GLU A 27 -7.34 -5.12 9.02
CA GLU A 27 -8.80 -5.11 9.09
C GLU A 27 -9.40 -3.89 8.39
N GLU A 28 -8.71 -2.75 8.52
CA GLU A 28 -9.09 -1.49 7.90
C GLU A 28 -9.13 -1.58 6.37
N PHE A 29 -8.08 -2.12 5.76
CA PHE A 29 -8.04 -2.35 4.31
C PHE A 29 -9.16 -3.29 3.88
N GLN A 30 -9.33 -4.41 4.59
CA GLN A 30 -10.36 -5.39 4.24
C GLN A 30 -11.77 -4.79 4.36
N ARG A 31 -12.02 -3.93 5.34
CA ARG A 31 -13.28 -3.21 5.50
C ARG A 31 -13.49 -2.21 4.37
N LEU A 32 -12.53 -1.33 4.12
CA LEU A 32 -12.59 -0.31 3.08
C LEU A 32 -12.80 -0.93 1.69
N ASN A 33 -12.00 -1.94 1.34
CA ASN A 33 -12.11 -2.64 0.07
C ASN A 33 -13.50 -3.26 -0.13
N ARG A 34 -14.07 -3.90 0.90
CA ARG A 34 -15.45 -4.44 0.82
C ARG A 34 -16.50 -3.36 0.58
N GLU A 35 -16.34 -2.18 1.19
CA GLU A 35 -17.25 -1.06 0.99
C GLU A 35 -17.13 -0.48 -0.42
N MET A 36 -15.90 -0.28 -0.90
CA MET A 36 -15.64 0.20 -2.26
C MET A 36 -16.17 -0.77 -3.31
N ILE A 37 -15.99 -2.09 -3.15
CA ILE A 37 -16.57 -3.09 -4.06
C ILE A 37 -18.10 -2.94 -4.14
N ARG A 38 -18.79 -2.72 -3.01
CA ARG A 38 -20.25 -2.54 -3.00
C ARG A 38 -20.66 -1.27 -3.75
N LEU A 39 -19.90 -0.19 -3.63
CA LEU A 39 -20.16 1.06 -4.34
C LEU A 39 -19.91 0.89 -5.85
N TYR A 40 -18.79 0.29 -6.23
CA TYR A 40 -18.35 0.16 -7.62
C TYR A 40 -19.20 -0.82 -8.42
N ARG A 41 -19.72 -1.87 -7.78
CA ARG A 41 -20.72 -2.73 -8.41
C ARG A 41 -22.01 -1.98 -8.73
N LYS A 42 -22.41 -1.00 -7.91
CA LYS A 42 -23.64 -0.21 -8.14
C LYS A 42 -23.46 0.85 -9.22
N SER A 43 -22.24 1.34 -9.43
CA SER A 43 -21.94 2.37 -10.43
C SER A 43 -21.64 1.84 -11.83
N GLY A 44 -21.54 0.52 -12.02
CA GLY A 44 -21.34 -0.10 -13.34
C GLY A 44 -19.90 -0.01 -13.87
N ILE A 45 -18.90 0.07 -12.98
CA ILE A 45 -17.48 0.04 -13.36
C ILE A 45 -17.11 -1.33 -13.96
N THR A 46 -16.26 -1.32 -15.00
CA THR A 46 -15.85 -2.50 -15.79
C THR A 46 -15.17 -3.60 -14.96
N ASP A 47 -14.40 -3.23 -13.93
CA ASP A 47 -13.85 -4.16 -12.93
C ASP A 47 -13.94 -3.56 -11.51
N PRO A 48 -15.05 -3.79 -10.80
CA PRO A 48 -15.27 -3.19 -9.49
C PRO A 48 -14.37 -3.77 -8.40
N TYR A 49 -13.77 -4.95 -8.61
CA TYR A 49 -12.88 -5.55 -7.62
C TYR A 49 -11.47 -5.00 -7.73
N LEU A 50 -10.95 -4.93 -8.96
CA LEU A 50 -9.62 -4.36 -9.20
C LEU A 50 -9.59 -2.87 -8.85
N ALA A 51 -10.61 -2.11 -9.26
CA ALA A 51 -10.70 -0.68 -8.94
C ALA A 51 -10.77 -0.46 -7.42
N ALA A 52 -11.63 -1.20 -6.71
CA ALA A 52 -11.76 -1.08 -5.26
C ALA A 52 -10.48 -1.46 -4.52
N PHE A 53 -9.79 -2.51 -4.98
CA PHE A 53 -8.51 -2.92 -4.43
C PHE A 53 -7.45 -1.83 -4.59
N GLN A 54 -7.30 -1.29 -5.81
CA GLN A 54 -6.32 -0.25 -6.12
C GLN A 54 -6.58 1.01 -5.30
N ASP A 55 -7.82 1.48 -5.26
CA ASP A 55 -8.17 2.72 -4.55
C ASP A 55 -8.05 2.57 -3.02
N ALA A 56 -8.49 1.43 -2.47
CA ALA A 56 -8.33 1.16 -1.03
C ALA A 56 -6.85 1.02 -0.65
N LEU A 57 -6.04 0.35 -1.48
CA LEU A 57 -4.61 0.19 -1.22
C LEU A 57 -3.89 1.52 -1.28
N PHE A 58 -4.13 2.32 -2.32
CA PHE A 58 -3.52 3.65 -2.45
C PHE A 58 -3.92 4.57 -1.31
N SER A 59 -5.18 4.56 -0.89
CA SER A 59 -5.66 5.40 0.21
C SER A 59 -4.86 5.12 1.50
N LEU A 60 -4.73 3.85 1.87
CA LEU A 60 -4.02 3.46 3.09
C LEU A 60 -2.50 3.52 2.95
N PHE A 61 -1.97 3.28 1.75
CA PHE A 61 -0.54 3.42 1.49
C PHE A 61 -0.08 4.86 1.70
N VAL A 62 -0.81 5.84 1.14
CA VAL A 62 -0.50 7.27 1.31
C VAL A 62 -0.68 7.72 2.76
N GLU A 63 -1.71 7.25 3.46
CA GLU A 63 -1.93 7.57 4.87
C GLU A 63 -0.79 7.02 5.76
N THR A 64 -0.37 5.78 5.50
CA THR A 64 0.76 5.16 6.19
C THR A 64 2.06 5.93 5.91
N ASP A 65 2.32 6.29 4.65
CA ASP A 65 3.53 7.01 4.24
C ASP A 65 3.58 8.44 4.83
N ALA A 66 2.42 9.10 4.95
CA ALA A 66 2.28 10.37 5.65
C ALA A 66 2.63 10.24 7.14
N ASP A 67 2.17 9.18 7.81
CA ASP A 67 2.52 8.88 9.20
C ASP A 67 4.01 8.54 9.39
N TYR A 68 4.64 7.89 8.41
CA TYR A 68 6.09 7.65 8.40
C TYR A 68 6.88 8.96 8.23
N HIS A 69 6.42 9.88 7.38
CA HIS A 69 7.03 11.20 7.22
C HIS A 69 6.87 12.10 8.45
N VAL A 70 5.75 11.98 9.19
CA VAL A 70 5.54 12.73 10.45
C VAL A 70 6.40 12.19 11.60
N LYS A 71 6.69 10.88 11.64
CA LYS A 71 7.65 10.31 12.61
C LYS A 71 9.12 10.56 12.26
N GLY A 72 9.44 10.84 11.00
CA GLY A 72 10.80 11.15 10.54
C GLY A 72 11.24 12.61 10.76
N SER A 73 10.33 13.52 11.14
CA SER A 73 10.64 14.95 11.32
C SER A 73 10.99 15.35 12.75
N ALA A 74 11.23 14.39 13.66
CA ALA A 74 11.55 14.65 15.07
C ALA A 74 13.06 14.59 15.41
N GLU A 75 13.95 14.77 14.43
CA GLU A 75 15.34 15.12 14.72
C GLU A 75 15.72 16.38 13.93
N PRO A 76 15.84 17.55 14.60
CA PRO A 76 16.56 18.65 14.00
C PRO A 76 18.03 18.23 13.92
N PHE A 77 18.57 18.18 12.71
CA PHE A 77 20.01 18.15 12.52
C PHE A 77 20.63 19.35 13.27
N SER A 78 21.28 19.09 14.40
CA SER A 78 22.32 19.89 15.05
C SER A 78 23.02 19.06 16.13
#